data_AF-A0AAV9MFW3-F1
#
_entry.id   AF-A0AAV9MFW3-F1
#
_cell.length_a   1.000
_cell.length_b   1.000
_cell.length_c   1.000
_cell.angle_alpha   90.00
_cell.angle_beta   90.00
_cell.angle_gamma   90.00
#
_symmetry.space_group_name_H-M   'P 1'
#
loop_
_entity.id
_entity.type
_entity.pdbx_description
1 polymer ?
#
loop_
_entity_poly.entity_id
_entity_poly.type
_entity_poly.pdbx_seq_one_letter_code
_entity_poly.pdbx_strand_id
1 'polypeptide(L)'
;MAELCSISENVKRRRLCDSDSGDPTSRFPDHVLHSIFSYLKSLVSKNWHRNTPSYFPLEFEESIFFENTPNTPSNVIQESHNKFLEWMRSSLETSQSELNKAEKRVIRVQFKYHQNINDLLELISGIDFHEVYLKFGYPKYLIPSSFNSKYLKVLHLSGCQICKHLFSGEANFTSLEEVELNRVNLGGETLSKFISKCPNITELILVNCNQLRCVVLPKVDRLKKLYVQMADSYPCITDVKVIAPSLQVFHFVHYNTSNVVVNMDICACRMLREFHLECNIFPVGLDHENFISDFPHLENLILGPCETSKRVKISSSSLRKLTLMKSVVSAPNLCYFHYVGRTFKSSLAPSETLQFASIDISLVPLIEKINRAQFLQLRRHKLWSIPIGRSPTQVKPHIEHLNLDIRLQVPEESHGCFMKYTIDNLLWMSHPNSLTLAMPASYAAFAFGICNEFLISRREGNCCANTQNKCWRHFLKDFMVSEADTDDKEEAKKFSFVFTWQL
;
A
#
# COMPACT_ATOMS: atom_id res chain seq x y z
N MET A 1 66.20 7.15 -0.59
CA MET A 1 65.14 8.09 -0.18
C MET A 1 63.85 7.64 -0.83
N ALA A 2 62.86 7.32 0.02
CA ALA A 2 61.43 7.05 -0.21
C ALA A 2 61.05 5.98 -1.26
N GLU A 3 60.56 4.79 -0.90
CA GLU A 3 59.19 4.47 -0.39
C GLU A 3 58.10 4.83 -1.43
N LEU A 4 57.12 4.01 -1.80
CA LEU A 4 56.61 2.70 -1.38
C LEU A 4 55.70 2.23 -2.53
N CYS A 5 55.84 1.01 -3.06
CA CYS A 5 54.69 0.30 -3.62
C CYS A 5 54.95 -1.19 -3.86
N SER A 6 53.88 -1.93 -3.66
CA SER A 6 53.55 -3.28 -4.13
C SER A 6 53.97 -4.47 -3.26
N ILE A 7 52.88 -5.15 -2.86
CA ILE A 7 52.72 -6.32 -2.03
C ILE A 7 52.80 -7.55 -2.93
N SER A 8 53.61 -8.52 -2.52
CA SER A 8 53.60 -9.94 -2.90
C SER A 8 54.60 -10.56 -1.91
N GLU A 9 54.36 -11.59 -1.11
CA GLU A 9 53.68 -12.86 -1.36
C GLU A 9 53.71 -13.67 -0.04
N ASN A 10 52.88 -14.72 0.04
CA ASN A 10 53.08 -15.93 0.85
C ASN A 10 53.02 -15.86 2.40
N VAL A 11 51.89 -16.30 2.98
CA VAL A 11 51.92 -17.11 4.22
C VAL A 11 50.97 -18.31 4.13
N LYS A 12 51.58 -19.47 4.37
CA LYS A 12 51.08 -20.84 4.37
C LYS A 12 49.83 -21.06 5.22
N ARG A 13 48.87 -21.83 4.67
CA ARG A 13 47.83 -22.55 5.41
C ARG A 13 48.46 -23.45 6.49
N ARG A 14 48.17 -23.17 7.76
CA ARG A 14 48.25 -24.17 8.84
C ARG A 14 46.85 -24.73 9.08
N ARG A 15 46.69 -26.04 8.86
CA ARG A 15 45.58 -26.82 9.38
C ARG A 15 45.73 -26.90 10.91
N LEU A 16 44.70 -26.50 11.63
CA LEU A 16 44.47 -26.93 13.00
C LEU A 16 43.25 -27.86 12.94
N CYS A 17 43.53 -29.17 13.07
CA CYS A 17 42.55 -30.09 13.60
C CYS A 17 42.53 -29.86 15.10
N ASP A 18 41.39 -29.40 15.63
CA ASP A 18 41.02 -29.69 17.00
C ASP A 18 39.54 -30.01 17.05
N SER A 19 39.28 -31.13 17.71
CA SER A 19 38.01 -31.81 17.89
C SER A 19 37.18 -31.13 18.97
N ASP A 20 36.15 -30.38 18.58
CA ASP A 20 34.94 -30.20 19.39
C ASP A 20 33.80 -29.69 18.47
N SER A 21 32.93 -30.60 18.01
CA SER A 21 31.85 -30.30 17.07
C SER A 21 30.61 -29.75 17.76
N GLY A 22 30.78 -28.72 18.58
CA GLY A 22 29.67 -27.93 19.12
C GLY A 22 29.42 -26.72 18.25
N ASP A 23 28.24 -26.62 17.63
CA ASP A 23 27.81 -25.40 16.93
C ASP A 23 27.94 -24.20 17.88
N PRO A 24 28.77 -23.18 17.56
CA PRO A 24 29.00 -22.03 18.44
C PRO A 24 27.72 -21.23 18.75
N THR A 25 26.63 -21.46 18.02
CA THR A 25 25.33 -20.83 18.25
C THR A 25 24.48 -21.48 19.35
N SER A 26 24.79 -22.73 19.72
CA SER A 26 24.12 -23.45 20.83
C SER A 26 24.33 -22.82 22.22
N ARG A 27 25.19 -21.81 22.31
CA ARG A 27 25.49 -21.06 23.54
C ARG A 27 24.62 -19.82 23.72
N PHE A 28 23.80 -19.44 22.76
CA PHE A 28 22.97 -18.24 22.85
C PHE A 28 21.54 -18.55 23.27
N PRO A 29 20.94 -17.77 24.19
CA PRO A 29 19.52 -17.86 24.52
C PRO A 29 18.62 -17.50 23.31
N ASP A 30 17.46 -18.16 23.19
CA ASP A 30 16.52 -18.01 22.07
C ASP A 30 16.13 -16.56 21.75
N HIS A 31 16.00 -15.71 22.75
CA HIS A 31 15.63 -14.30 22.56
C HIS A 31 16.74 -13.47 21.88
N VAL A 32 18.01 -13.81 22.13
CA VAL A 32 19.17 -13.16 21.50
C VAL A 32 19.26 -13.59 20.04
N LEU A 33 19.01 -14.87 19.77
CA LEU A 33 18.93 -15.40 18.41
C LEU A 33 17.80 -14.72 17.63
N HIS A 34 16.61 -14.60 18.21
CA HIS A 34 15.48 -13.88 17.60
C HIS A 34 15.78 -12.41 17.27
N SER A 35 16.48 -11.69 18.15
CA SER A 35 16.92 -10.32 17.85
C SER A 35 17.94 -10.29 16.71
N ILE A 36 18.95 -11.15 16.72
CA ILE A 36 19.95 -11.24 15.64
C ILE A 36 19.26 -11.58 14.29
N PHE A 37 18.28 -12.50 14.30
CA PHE A 37 17.49 -12.88 13.12
C PHE A 37 16.59 -11.77 12.58
N SER A 38 16.12 -10.86 13.45
CA SER A 38 15.33 -9.70 13.02
C SER A 38 16.14 -8.70 12.18
N TYR A 39 17.46 -8.65 12.40
CA TYR A 39 18.38 -7.72 11.72
C TYR A 39 19.06 -8.31 10.48
N LEU A 40 19.10 -9.63 10.30
CA LEU A 40 19.87 -10.30 9.25
C LEU A 40 19.06 -10.78 8.02
N LYS A 41 17.84 -10.26 7.81
CA LYS A 41 16.91 -10.69 6.72
C LYS A 41 17.51 -10.74 5.30
N SER A 42 18.66 -10.14 5.03
CA SER A 42 19.31 -10.11 3.71
C SER A 42 20.66 -10.86 3.61
N LEU A 43 21.18 -11.45 4.70
CA LEU A 43 22.55 -11.97 4.74
C LEU A 43 22.70 -13.43 5.21
N VAL A 44 21.62 -14.10 5.61
CA VAL A 44 21.71 -15.51 6.03
C VAL A 44 21.66 -16.43 4.82
N SER A 45 22.82 -16.99 4.48
CA SER A 45 23.04 -18.04 3.49
C SER A 45 21.95 -19.13 3.52
N LYS A 46 21.55 -19.60 2.32
CA LYS A 46 20.63 -20.72 2.06
C LYS A 46 20.91 -22.00 2.90
N ASN A 47 22.07 -22.10 3.53
CA ASN A 47 22.45 -23.22 4.39
C ASN A 47 21.90 -23.16 5.83
N TRP A 48 21.52 -22.00 6.38
CA TRP A 48 21.12 -21.93 7.80
C TRP A 48 19.66 -22.37 8.04
N HIS A 49 18.76 -22.07 7.10
CA HIS A 49 17.37 -22.57 7.14
C HIS A 49 17.27 -24.10 7.03
N ARG A 50 18.28 -24.76 6.43
CA ARG A 50 18.36 -26.23 6.39
C ARG A 50 18.69 -26.86 7.74
N ASN A 51 19.25 -26.09 8.69
CA ASN A 51 19.77 -26.62 9.95
C ASN A 51 18.81 -26.43 11.14
N THR A 52 17.65 -25.80 10.94
CA THR A 52 16.55 -25.80 11.93
C THR A 52 15.57 -26.93 11.61
N PRO A 53 15.60 -28.08 12.32
CA PRO A 53 14.76 -29.23 12.02
C PRO A 53 13.25 -28.96 12.13
N SER A 54 12.83 -27.85 12.73
CA SER A 54 11.44 -27.45 12.84
C SER A 54 10.89 -26.75 11.59
N TYR A 55 11.73 -26.23 10.68
CA TYR A 55 11.29 -25.45 9.53
C TYR A 55 11.99 -25.87 8.24
N PHE A 56 11.23 -26.42 7.30
CA PHE A 56 11.77 -26.94 6.04
C PHE A 56 11.16 -26.23 4.82
N PRO A 57 11.84 -25.19 4.29
CA PRO A 57 11.40 -24.49 3.09
C PRO A 57 11.99 -25.10 1.81
N LEU A 58 11.14 -25.34 0.83
CA LEU A 58 11.51 -25.70 -0.54
C LEU A 58 11.12 -24.58 -1.50
N GLU A 59 12.06 -24.13 -2.33
CA GLU A 59 11.84 -23.05 -3.28
C GLU A 59 12.37 -23.43 -4.65
N PHE A 60 11.50 -23.28 -5.65
CA PHE A 60 11.73 -23.71 -7.02
C PHE A 60 11.30 -22.60 -7.97
N GLU A 61 12.25 -22.08 -8.74
CA GLU A 61 11.98 -21.05 -9.75
C GLU A 61 12.41 -21.55 -11.13
N GLU A 62 11.45 -21.74 -12.03
CA GLU A 62 11.72 -22.28 -13.35
C GLU A 62 12.55 -21.33 -14.22
N SER A 63 12.49 -20.02 -13.96
CA SER A 63 13.25 -18.99 -14.69
C SER A 63 14.76 -19.26 -14.70
N ILE A 64 15.29 -19.96 -13.68
CA ILE A 64 16.71 -20.29 -13.54
C ILE A 64 17.18 -21.25 -14.65
N PHE A 65 16.28 -22.03 -15.24
CA PHE A 65 16.59 -23.00 -16.30
C PHE A 65 16.54 -22.39 -17.71
N PHE A 66 16.26 -21.10 -17.82
CA PHE A 66 16.17 -20.39 -19.11
C PHE A 66 17.16 -19.24 -19.17
N GLU A 67 17.98 -19.23 -20.23
CA GLU A 67 18.68 -18.01 -20.65
C GLU A 67 17.66 -17.08 -21.34
N ASN A 68 17.64 -15.80 -20.97
CA ASN A 68 16.71 -14.80 -21.51
C ASN A 68 17.03 -14.46 -22.98
N THR A 69 16.78 -15.38 -23.91
CA THR A 69 16.91 -15.13 -25.34
C THR A 69 15.54 -15.17 -26.02
N PRO A 70 15.13 -14.13 -26.78
CA PRO A 70 13.82 -14.06 -27.42
C PRO A 70 13.54 -15.18 -28.45
N ASN A 71 14.59 -15.85 -28.93
CA ASN A 71 14.54 -16.82 -30.03
C ASN A 71 14.88 -18.25 -29.59
N THR A 72 14.73 -18.60 -28.31
CA THR A 72 15.01 -19.97 -27.87
C THR A 72 14.09 -20.97 -28.59
N PRO A 73 14.65 -21.98 -29.28
CA PRO A 73 13.86 -23.01 -29.95
C PRO A 73 12.92 -23.75 -28.99
N SER A 74 11.73 -24.15 -29.46
CA SER A 74 10.70 -24.79 -28.62
C SER A 74 11.15 -26.12 -27.98
N ASN A 75 12.02 -26.87 -28.64
CA ASN A 75 12.62 -28.10 -28.11
C ASN A 75 13.56 -27.82 -26.92
N VAL A 76 14.36 -26.76 -27.00
CA VAL A 76 15.24 -26.34 -25.89
C VAL A 76 14.41 -25.87 -24.70
N ILE A 77 13.31 -25.15 -24.98
CA ILE A 77 12.37 -24.73 -23.93
C ILE A 77 11.77 -25.96 -23.21
N GLN A 78 11.32 -26.95 -23.98
CA GLN A 78 10.75 -28.17 -23.42
C GLN A 78 11.78 -28.98 -22.63
N GLU A 79 13.03 -29.05 -23.10
CA GLU A 79 14.11 -29.75 -22.40
C GLU A 79 14.45 -29.08 -21.06
N SER A 80 14.59 -27.75 -21.04
CA SER A 80 14.80 -26.99 -19.80
C SER A 80 13.63 -27.13 -18.83
N HIS A 81 12.40 -27.10 -19.33
CA HIS A 81 11.21 -27.35 -18.52
C HIS A 81 11.22 -28.74 -17.90
N ASN A 82 11.51 -29.78 -18.68
CA ASN A 82 11.58 -31.15 -18.17
C ASN A 82 12.72 -31.30 -17.13
N LYS A 83 13.89 -30.69 -17.36
CA LYS A 83 14.99 -30.66 -16.38
C LYS A 83 14.57 -30.03 -15.06
N PHE A 84 13.79 -28.96 -15.10
CA PHE A 84 13.22 -28.34 -13.90
C PHE A 84 12.26 -29.28 -13.17
N LEU A 85 11.36 -29.96 -13.89
CA LEU A 85 10.42 -30.92 -13.29
C LEU A 85 11.16 -32.09 -12.62
N GLU A 86 12.16 -32.66 -13.28
CA GLU A 86 12.98 -33.75 -12.73
C GLU A 86 13.78 -33.28 -11.51
N TRP A 87 14.35 -32.07 -11.55
CA TRP A 87 15.05 -31.49 -10.42
C TRP A 87 14.14 -31.32 -9.19
N MET A 88 12.91 -30.82 -9.38
CA MET A 88 11.92 -30.73 -8.30
C MET A 88 11.53 -32.09 -7.75
N ARG A 89 11.24 -33.05 -8.64
CA ARG A 89 10.85 -34.42 -8.25
C ARG A 89 11.95 -35.06 -7.42
N SER A 90 13.19 -35.04 -7.91
CA SER A 90 14.34 -35.55 -7.18
C SER A 90 14.54 -34.84 -5.84
N SER A 91 14.35 -33.52 -5.79
CA SER A 91 14.46 -32.75 -4.54
C SER A 91 13.41 -33.14 -3.51
N LEU A 92 12.16 -33.36 -3.93
CA LEU A 92 11.07 -33.81 -3.05
C LEU A 92 11.31 -35.22 -2.52
N GLU A 93 11.70 -36.14 -3.40
CA GLU A 93 11.99 -37.54 -3.05
C GLU A 93 13.19 -37.65 -2.09
N THR A 94 14.29 -36.95 -2.37
CA THR A 94 15.49 -36.97 -1.52
C THR A 94 15.25 -36.30 -0.17
N SER A 95 14.40 -35.27 -0.11
CA SER A 95 14.07 -34.54 1.12
C SER A 95 12.94 -35.18 1.92
N GLN A 96 12.33 -36.27 1.45
CA GLN A 96 11.13 -36.86 2.07
C GLN A 96 11.33 -37.20 3.55
N SER A 97 12.50 -37.73 3.91
CA SER A 97 12.79 -38.11 5.30
C SER A 97 12.89 -36.89 6.24
N GLU A 98 13.35 -35.76 5.73
CA GLU A 98 13.46 -34.50 6.47
C GLU A 98 12.11 -33.80 6.54
N LEU A 99 11.35 -33.77 5.44
CA LEU A 99 9.97 -33.28 5.38
C LEU A 99 9.05 -33.99 6.38
N ASN A 100 9.26 -35.30 6.58
CA ASN A 100 8.47 -36.07 7.55
C ASN A 100 8.80 -35.71 9.01
N LYS A 101 10.00 -35.20 9.29
CA LYS A 101 10.44 -34.78 10.63
C LYS A 101 10.17 -33.30 10.91
N ALA A 102 9.94 -32.51 9.86
CA ALA A 102 9.75 -31.07 9.96
C ALA A 102 8.43 -30.70 10.65
N GLU A 103 8.50 -29.83 11.66
CA GLU A 103 7.32 -29.28 12.34
C GLU A 103 6.53 -28.33 11.43
N LYS A 104 7.22 -27.63 10.52
CA LYS A 104 6.64 -26.72 9.55
C LYS A 104 7.28 -26.93 8.18
N ARG A 105 6.44 -27.25 7.20
CA ARG A 105 6.82 -27.50 5.80
C ARG A 105 6.30 -26.41 4.89
N VAL A 106 7.17 -25.83 4.08
CA VAL A 106 6.81 -24.75 3.15
C VAL A 106 7.28 -25.09 1.75
N ILE A 107 6.44 -24.85 0.75
CA ILE A 107 6.82 -24.98 -0.66
C ILE A 107 6.45 -23.73 -1.46
N ARG A 108 7.42 -23.23 -2.24
CA ARG A 108 7.27 -22.12 -3.18
C ARG A 108 7.67 -22.59 -4.57
N VAL A 109 6.76 -22.51 -5.53
CA VAL A 109 7.01 -22.92 -6.90
C VAL A 109 6.55 -21.86 -7.88
N GLN A 110 7.43 -21.44 -8.78
CA GLN A 110 7.11 -20.57 -9.90
C GLN A 110 7.32 -21.31 -11.22
N PHE A 111 6.22 -21.74 -11.81
CA PHE A 111 6.15 -22.29 -13.15
C PHE A 111 6.06 -21.16 -14.18
N LYS A 112 6.87 -21.22 -15.22
CA LYS A 112 6.74 -20.45 -16.45
C LYS A 112 5.89 -21.22 -17.47
N TYR A 113 6.04 -22.54 -17.52
CA TYR A 113 5.33 -23.44 -18.43
C TYR A 113 4.44 -24.43 -17.67
N HIS A 114 3.43 -24.98 -18.34
CA HIS A 114 2.35 -25.73 -17.69
C HIS A 114 2.22 -27.18 -18.21
N GLN A 115 3.09 -27.62 -19.10
CA GLN A 115 3.07 -28.99 -19.59
C GLN A 115 3.50 -29.95 -18.46
N ASN A 116 2.90 -31.14 -18.36
CA ASN A 116 3.37 -32.23 -17.48
C ASN A 116 3.58 -31.90 -15.98
N ILE A 117 2.99 -30.82 -15.46
CA ILE A 117 3.14 -30.45 -14.04
C ILE A 117 2.15 -31.19 -13.11
N ASN A 118 1.16 -31.89 -13.66
CA ASN A 118 0.09 -32.54 -12.88
C ASN A 118 0.64 -33.56 -11.87
N ASP A 119 1.49 -34.48 -12.32
CA ASP A 119 2.10 -35.52 -11.48
C ASP A 119 2.87 -34.90 -10.30
N LEU A 120 3.51 -33.75 -10.54
CA LEU A 120 4.23 -33.03 -9.50
C LEU A 120 3.28 -32.35 -8.51
N LEU A 121 2.17 -31.78 -8.98
CA LEU A 121 1.16 -31.21 -8.08
C LEU A 121 0.52 -32.29 -7.20
N GLU A 122 0.30 -33.49 -7.72
CA GLU A 122 -0.15 -34.64 -6.94
C GLU A 122 0.88 -35.02 -5.87
N LEU A 123 2.16 -35.07 -6.23
CA LEU A 123 3.26 -35.31 -5.29
C LEU A 123 3.29 -34.24 -4.18
N ILE A 124 3.18 -32.96 -4.54
CA ILE A 124 3.15 -31.84 -3.59
C ILE A 124 1.94 -31.97 -2.64
N SER A 125 0.77 -32.35 -3.17
CA SER A 125 -0.44 -32.54 -2.36
C SER A 125 -0.27 -33.68 -1.35
N GLY A 126 0.44 -34.75 -1.72
CA GLY A 126 0.70 -35.89 -0.83
C GLY A 126 1.65 -35.61 0.35
N ILE A 127 2.43 -34.53 0.33
CA ILE A 127 3.45 -34.21 1.35
C ILE A 127 2.88 -33.40 2.54
N ASP A 128 1.61 -32.98 2.48
CA ASP A 128 0.92 -32.28 3.58
C ASP A 128 1.66 -31.00 4.03
N PHE A 129 1.94 -30.09 3.11
CA PHE A 129 2.58 -28.80 3.41
C PHE A 129 1.71 -27.91 4.32
N HIS A 130 2.38 -27.07 5.13
CA HIS A 130 1.74 -26.05 5.96
C HIS A 130 1.52 -24.76 5.18
N GLU A 131 2.43 -24.42 4.28
CA GLU A 131 2.31 -23.25 3.41
C GLU A 131 2.65 -23.63 1.97
N VAL A 132 1.78 -23.25 1.05
CA VAL A 132 1.89 -23.56 -0.37
C VAL A 132 1.76 -22.28 -1.16
N TYR A 133 2.79 -21.95 -1.94
CA TYR A 133 2.83 -20.80 -2.84
C TYR A 133 3.09 -21.29 -4.25
N LEU A 134 2.08 -21.20 -5.12
CA LEU A 134 2.16 -21.66 -6.50
C LEU A 134 1.87 -20.51 -7.45
N LYS A 135 2.81 -20.24 -8.34
CA LYS A 135 2.68 -19.23 -9.38
C LYS A 135 2.84 -19.89 -10.74
N PHE A 136 1.87 -19.66 -11.61
CA PHE A 136 1.85 -20.19 -12.96
C PHE A 136 1.95 -19.03 -13.95
N GLY A 137 2.87 -19.17 -14.91
CA GLY A 137 3.05 -18.20 -16.00
C GLY A 137 1.92 -18.24 -17.02
N TYR A 138 1.11 -19.29 -17.00
CA TYR A 138 0.00 -19.48 -17.94
C TYR A 138 -1.37 -19.40 -17.24
N PRO A 139 -2.12 -18.29 -17.41
CA PRO A 139 -3.33 -17.98 -16.63
C PRO A 139 -4.51 -18.94 -16.84
N LYS A 140 -4.44 -19.85 -17.82
CA LYS A 140 -5.51 -20.81 -18.13
C LYS A 140 -5.22 -22.23 -17.63
N TYR A 141 -4.11 -22.45 -16.92
CA TYR A 141 -3.82 -23.78 -16.39
C TYR A 141 -4.87 -24.18 -15.35
N LEU A 142 -5.52 -25.32 -15.57
CA LEU A 142 -6.54 -25.86 -14.67
C LEU A 142 -5.88 -26.70 -13.59
N ILE A 143 -6.03 -26.31 -12.32
CA ILE A 143 -5.52 -27.11 -11.21
C ILE A 143 -6.36 -28.41 -11.10
N PRO A 144 -5.76 -29.62 -11.23
CA PRO A 144 -6.49 -30.86 -11.47
C PRO A 144 -7.42 -31.31 -10.34
N SER A 145 -6.99 -31.32 -9.06
CA SER A 145 -7.85 -31.34 -7.86
C SER A 145 -7.05 -31.51 -6.56
N SER A 146 -7.65 -31.02 -5.45
CA SER A 146 -7.33 -31.24 -4.02
C SER A 146 -5.93 -30.91 -3.51
N PHE A 147 -5.81 -29.77 -2.82
CA PHE A 147 -4.83 -29.57 -1.74
C PHE A 147 -5.46 -29.99 -0.41
N ASN A 148 -5.75 -31.27 -0.21
CA ASN A 148 -6.45 -31.71 1.00
C ASN A 148 -5.47 -31.96 2.16
N SER A 149 -4.69 -30.94 2.52
CA SER A 149 -3.76 -31.01 3.65
C SER A 149 -4.44 -30.49 4.92
N LYS A 150 -4.47 -31.32 5.95
CA LYS A 150 -5.00 -30.96 7.28
C LYS A 150 -4.13 -29.92 8.00
N TYR A 151 -2.90 -29.70 7.55
CA TYR A 151 -1.97 -28.74 8.15
C TYR A 151 -1.85 -27.44 7.36
N LEU A 152 -2.51 -27.35 6.21
CA LEU A 152 -2.39 -26.19 5.33
C LEU A 152 -2.97 -24.95 6.02
N LYS A 153 -2.09 -24.00 6.33
CA LYS A 153 -2.40 -22.70 6.95
C LYS A 153 -2.40 -21.56 5.95
N VAL A 154 -1.51 -21.61 4.96
CA VAL A 154 -1.34 -20.55 3.96
C VAL A 154 -1.43 -21.14 2.55
N LEU A 155 -2.30 -20.59 1.71
CA LEU A 155 -2.45 -20.97 0.31
C LEU A 155 -2.40 -19.75 -0.60
N HIS A 156 -1.34 -19.64 -1.38
CA HIS A 156 -1.15 -18.57 -2.35
C HIS A 156 -1.14 -19.14 -3.76
N LEU A 157 -2.10 -18.74 -4.57
CA LEU A 157 -2.23 -19.20 -5.96
C LEU A 157 -2.20 -18.01 -6.91
N SER A 158 -1.31 -18.07 -7.90
CA SER A 158 -1.18 -17.04 -8.92
C SER A 158 -1.29 -17.61 -10.33
N GLY A 159 -2.13 -17.02 -11.19
CA GLY A 159 -2.16 -17.31 -12.62
C GLY A 159 -2.71 -18.68 -12.99
N CYS A 160 -3.76 -19.15 -12.33
CA CYS A 160 -4.37 -20.46 -12.61
C CYS A 160 -5.90 -20.38 -12.70
N GLN A 161 -6.52 -21.46 -13.14
CA GLN A 161 -7.96 -21.68 -13.08
C GLN A 161 -8.28 -22.72 -12.01
N ILE A 162 -9.20 -22.36 -11.12
CA ILE A 162 -9.67 -23.30 -10.11
C ILE A 162 -10.80 -24.14 -10.71
N CYS A 163 -10.60 -25.46 -10.73
CA CYS A 163 -11.64 -26.39 -11.12
C CYS A 163 -12.82 -26.33 -10.14
N LYS A 164 -14.06 -26.38 -10.65
CA LYS A 164 -15.27 -26.46 -9.82
C LYS A 164 -15.23 -27.62 -8.83
N HIS A 165 -14.50 -28.68 -9.17
CA HIS A 165 -14.35 -29.87 -8.35
C HIS A 165 -13.28 -29.75 -7.25
N LEU A 166 -12.38 -28.77 -7.33
CA LEU A 166 -11.33 -28.56 -6.32
C LEU A 166 -11.93 -28.35 -4.93
N PHE A 167 -13.16 -27.82 -4.89
CA PHE A 167 -13.89 -27.51 -3.68
C PHE A 167 -15.22 -28.27 -3.58
N SER A 168 -15.45 -29.34 -4.35
CA SER A 168 -16.72 -30.10 -4.28
C SER A 168 -16.68 -31.30 -3.33
N GLY A 169 -15.51 -31.69 -2.81
CA GLY A 169 -15.37 -32.79 -1.85
C GLY A 169 -15.85 -32.44 -0.44
N GLU A 170 -16.08 -33.43 0.43
CA GLU A 170 -16.58 -33.21 1.80
C GLU A 170 -15.55 -32.58 2.76
N ALA A 171 -14.27 -32.54 2.35
CA ALA A 171 -13.20 -32.05 3.21
C ALA A 171 -13.26 -30.52 3.40
N ASN A 172 -13.08 -30.11 4.66
CA ASN A 172 -12.94 -28.72 5.07
C ASN A 172 -11.47 -28.36 5.29
N PHE A 173 -11.10 -27.14 4.94
CA PHE A 173 -9.78 -26.57 5.19
C PHE A 173 -9.75 -25.97 6.60
N THR A 174 -9.79 -26.86 7.61
CA THR A 174 -9.94 -26.46 9.01
C THR A 174 -8.74 -25.69 9.55
N SER A 175 -7.53 -25.90 9.01
CA SER A 175 -6.33 -25.19 9.45
C SER A 175 -6.01 -23.94 8.62
N LEU A 176 -6.75 -23.68 7.54
CA LEU A 176 -6.42 -22.61 6.61
C LEU A 176 -6.77 -21.25 7.20
N GLU A 177 -5.75 -20.42 7.37
CA GLU A 177 -5.80 -19.12 8.03
C GLU A 177 -5.63 -17.97 7.01
N GLU A 178 -4.89 -18.20 5.92
CA GLU A 178 -4.56 -17.18 4.93
C GLU A 178 -4.71 -17.71 3.50
N VAL A 179 -5.36 -16.92 2.65
CA VAL A 179 -5.51 -17.21 1.22
C VAL A 179 -5.21 -15.98 0.37
N GLU A 180 -4.31 -16.13 -0.59
CA GLU A 180 -4.09 -15.16 -1.67
C GLU A 180 -4.42 -15.80 -3.02
N LEU A 181 -5.30 -15.14 -3.79
CA LEU A 181 -5.65 -15.52 -5.16
C LEU A 181 -5.32 -14.35 -6.09
N ASN A 182 -4.29 -14.53 -6.92
CA ASN A 182 -3.79 -13.51 -7.84
C ASN A 182 -3.95 -13.95 -9.30
N ARG A 183 -4.65 -13.18 -10.15
CA ARG A 183 -4.89 -13.57 -11.56
C ARG A 183 -5.53 -14.94 -11.71
N VAL A 184 -6.30 -15.35 -10.71
CA VAL A 184 -6.99 -16.64 -10.68
C VAL A 184 -8.32 -16.53 -11.42
N ASN A 185 -8.62 -17.53 -12.25
CA ASN A 185 -9.92 -17.66 -12.89
C ASN A 185 -10.93 -18.29 -11.92
N LEU A 186 -11.67 -17.42 -11.23
CA LEU A 186 -12.64 -17.75 -10.19
C LEU A 186 -13.86 -16.81 -10.28
N GLY A 187 -15.07 -17.36 -10.25
CA GLY A 187 -16.32 -16.60 -10.12
C GLY A 187 -16.78 -16.45 -8.67
N GLY A 188 -17.66 -15.49 -8.40
CA GLY A 188 -18.13 -15.18 -7.04
C GLY A 188 -18.84 -16.33 -6.32
N GLU A 189 -19.62 -17.14 -7.04
CA GLU A 189 -20.26 -18.34 -6.47
C GLU A 189 -19.21 -19.37 -6.02
N THR A 190 -18.18 -19.61 -6.86
CA THR A 190 -17.09 -20.53 -6.53
C THR A 190 -16.28 -20.01 -5.34
N LEU A 191 -16.05 -18.69 -5.27
CA LEU A 191 -15.39 -18.06 -4.11
C LEU A 191 -16.21 -18.29 -2.84
N SER A 192 -17.52 -18.03 -2.87
CA SER A 192 -18.39 -18.21 -1.70
C SER A 192 -18.39 -19.65 -1.20
N LYS A 193 -18.49 -20.63 -2.12
CA LYS A 193 -18.39 -22.06 -1.81
C LYS A 193 -17.04 -22.42 -1.21
N PHE A 194 -15.95 -21.88 -1.75
CA PHE A 194 -14.61 -22.10 -1.21
C PHE A 194 -14.47 -21.58 0.23
N ILE A 195 -14.82 -20.31 0.46
CA ILE A 195 -14.68 -19.68 1.78
C ILE A 195 -15.56 -20.38 2.83
N SER A 196 -16.73 -20.91 2.44
CA SER A 196 -17.58 -21.70 3.36
C SER A 196 -16.89 -22.94 3.95
N LYS A 197 -15.82 -23.42 3.30
CA LYS A 197 -15.01 -24.58 3.75
C LYS A 197 -13.78 -24.19 4.56
N CYS A 198 -13.55 -22.90 4.77
CA CYS A 198 -12.38 -22.36 5.47
C CYS A 198 -12.83 -21.68 6.77
N PRO A 199 -13.27 -22.43 7.80
CA PRO A 199 -13.88 -21.85 9.01
C PRO A 199 -12.92 -20.97 9.82
N ASN A 200 -11.61 -21.16 9.65
CA ASN A 200 -10.56 -20.46 10.39
C ASN A 200 -9.85 -19.37 9.59
N ILE A 201 -10.39 -19.00 8.42
CA ILE A 201 -9.77 -17.96 7.59
C ILE A 201 -9.73 -16.62 8.34
N THR A 202 -8.54 -16.03 8.38
CA THR A 202 -8.24 -14.75 9.04
C THR A 202 -7.84 -13.68 8.04
N GLU A 203 -7.29 -14.07 6.89
CA GLU A 203 -6.81 -13.17 5.85
C GLU A 203 -7.19 -13.69 4.45
N LEU A 204 -7.83 -12.84 3.66
CA LEU A 204 -8.23 -13.13 2.28
C LEU A 204 -7.78 -12.01 1.36
N ILE A 205 -6.97 -12.35 0.37
CA ILE A 205 -6.40 -11.42 -0.62
C ILE A 205 -6.85 -11.86 -2.02
N LEU A 206 -7.59 -10.99 -2.71
CA LEU A 206 -8.09 -11.21 -4.06
C LEU A 206 -7.51 -10.14 -4.98
N VAL A 207 -6.65 -10.56 -5.91
CA VAL A 207 -5.96 -9.65 -6.83
C VAL A 207 -6.27 -10.07 -8.27
N ASN A 208 -6.91 -9.20 -9.03
CA ASN A 208 -7.07 -9.33 -10.47
C ASN A 208 -7.69 -10.67 -10.91
N CYS A 209 -8.74 -11.15 -10.24
CA CYS A 209 -9.38 -12.43 -10.56
C CYS A 209 -10.23 -12.35 -11.85
N ASN A 210 -9.98 -13.22 -12.82
CA ASN A 210 -10.47 -13.09 -14.22
C ASN A 210 -12.00 -13.20 -14.41
N GLN A 211 -12.74 -13.78 -13.46
CA GLN A 211 -14.20 -13.99 -13.55
C GLN A 211 -14.94 -13.44 -12.32
N LEU A 212 -14.25 -12.71 -11.45
CA LEU A 212 -14.81 -12.24 -10.20
C LEU A 212 -15.64 -10.97 -10.43
N ARG A 213 -16.96 -11.14 -10.51
CA ARG A 213 -17.91 -10.01 -10.62
C ARG A 213 -18.60 -9.67 -9.30
N CYS A 214 -18.66 -10.61 -8.37
CA CYS A 214 -19.27 -10.39 -7.07
C CYS A 214 -18.43 -11.03 -5.97
N VAL A 215 -18.32 -10.32 -4.84
CA VAL A 215 -17.64 -10.78 -3.62
C VAL A 215 -18.71 -10.95 -2.55
N VAL A 216 -19.21 -12.18 -2.39
CA VAL A 216 -20.27 -12.51 -1.43
C VAL A 216 -19.71 -13.48 -0.39
N LEU A 217 -19.47 -12.96 0.80
CA LEU A 217 -18.88 -13.67 1.93
C LEU A 217 -19.92 -13.77 3.06
N PRO A 218 -20.81 -14.78 3.02
CA PRO A 218 -21.77 -14.99 4.09
C PRO A 218 -21.08 -15.64 5.28
N LYS A 219 -21.11 -14.97 6.44
CA LYS A 219 -20.71 -15.49 7.75
C LYS A 219 -19.26 -15.98 7.82
N VAL A 220 -18.33 -15.02 7.87
CA VAL A 220 -16.89 -15.30 8.02
C VAL A 220 -16.37 -14.66 9.32
N ASP A 221 -16.75 -15.26 10.44
CA ASP A 221 -16.63 -14.64 11.77
C ASP A 221 -15.18 -14.46 12.25
N ARG A 222 -14.22 -15.18 11.68
CA ARG A 222 -12.79 -15.11 12.04
C ARG A 222 -11.95 -14.23 11.11
N LEU A 223 -12.54 -13.75 10.00
CA LEU A 223 -11.84 -12.93 9.02
C LEU A 223 -11.46 -11.58 9.64
N LYS A 224 -10.16 -11.28 9.67
CA LYS A 224 -9.60 -10.03 10.19
C LYS A 224 -9.20 -9.08 9.07
N LYS A 225 -8.76 -9.60 7.93
CA LYS A 225 -8.32 -8.78 6.80
C LYS A 225 -8.91 -9.27 5.48
N LEU A 226 -9.40 -8.31 4.68
CA LEU A 226 -9.90 -8.55 3.34
C LEU A 226 -9.29 -7.51 2.39
N TYR A 227 -8.62 -8.00 1.35
CA TYR A 227 -8.06 -7.17 0.28
C TYR A 227 -8.68 -7.58 -1.04
N VAL A 228 -9.24 -6.62 -1.77
CA VAL A 228 -9.82 -6.80 -3.10
C VAL A 228 -9.22 -5.75 -4.00
N GLN A 229 -8.37 -6.18 -4.93
CA GLN A 229 -7.70 -5.30 -5.88
C GLN A 229 -7.98 -5.75 -7.32
N MET A 230 -8.54 -4.86 -8.13
CA MET A 230 -8.91 -5.11 -9.52
C MET A 230 -8.46 -3.96 -10.41
N ALA A 231 -7.60 -4.26 -11.39
CA ALA A 231 -7.18 -3.31 -12.42
C ALA A 231 -8.18 -3.22 -13.58
N ASP A 232 -8.08 -2.14 -14.37
CA ASP A 232 -9.02 -1.81 -15.46
C ASP A 232 -9.22 -2.90 -16.52
N SER A 233 -8.24 -3.79 -16.71
CA SER A 233 -8.30 -4.87 -17.69
C SER A 233 -9.08 -6.10 -17.21
N TYR A 234 -9.60 -6.09 -15.98
CA TYR A 234 -10.32 -7.20 -15.37
C TYR A 234 -11.83 -6.90 -15.26
N PRO A 235 -12.68 -7.92 -15.02
CA PRO A 235 -14.12 -7.71 -14.92
C PRO A 235 -14.48 -6.72 -13.83
N CYS A 236 -15.53 -5.96 -14.11
CA CYS A 236 -16.14 -5.02 -13.17
C CYS A 236 -16.76 -5.79 -12.00
N ILE A 237 -16.44 -5.40 -10.78
CA ILE A 237 -17.16 -5.89 -9.60
C ILE A 237 -18.47 -5.11 -9.52
N THR A 238 -19.59 -5.81 -9.47
CA THR A 238 -20.93 -5.22 -9.35
C THR A 238 -21.44 -5.25 -7.91
N ASP A 239 -21.08 -6.28 -7.15
CA ASP A 239 -21.65 -6.51 -5.82
C ASP A 239 -20.58 -6.97 -4.83
N VAL A 240 -20.55 -6.32 -3.67
CA VAL A 240 -19.71 -6.66 -2.52
C VAL A 240 -20.61 -6.79 -1.30
N LYS A 241 -20.77 -8.01 -0.79
CA LYS A 241 -21.55 -8.28 0.42
C LYS A 241 -20.71 -9.10 1.39
N VAL A 242 -20.35 -8.49 2.51
CA VAL A 242 -19.45 -9.11 3.50
C VAL A 242 -20.10 -9.10 4.87
N ILE A 243 -20.31 -10.30 5.42
CA ILE A 243 -20.75 -10.49 6.80
C ILE A 243 -19.58 -11.09 7.59
N ALA A 244 -18.73 -10.20 8.11
CA ALA A 244 -17.54 -10.55 8.89
C ALA A 244 -17.39 -9.62 10.12
N PRO A 245 -18.03 -9.95 11.26
CA PRO A 245 -18.04 -9.09 12.44
C PRO A 245 -16.64 -8.78 13.02
N SER A 246 -15.68 -9.69 12.84
CA SER A 246 -14.30 -9.53 13.32
C SER A 246 -13.37 -8.82 12.34
N LEU A 247 -13.88 -8.34 11.19
CA LEU A 247 -13.07 -7.70 10.17
C LEU A 247 -12.49 -6.38 10.69
N GLN A 248 -11.17 -6.24 10.61
CA GLN A 248 -10.41 -5.10 11.10
C GLN A 248 -9.83 -4.26 9.96
N VAL A 249 -9.45 -4.90 8.86
CA VAL A 249 -8.88 -4.24 7.68
C VAL A 249 -9.68 -4.62 6.45
N PHE A 250 -10.18 -3.62 5.72
CA PHE A 250 -10.82 -3.82 4.43
C PHE A 250 -10.24 -2.87 3.39
N HIS A 251 -9.64 -3.43 2.35
CA HIS A 251 -9.14 -2.68 1.22
C HIS A 251 -9.90 -3.09 -0.03
N PHE A 252 -10.55 -2.11 -0.67
CA PHE A 252 -11.25 -2.26 -1.93
C PHE A 252 -10.69 -1.26 -2.93
N VAL A 253 -9.88 -1.74 -3.86
CA VAL A 253 -9.23 -0.95 -4.90
C VAL A 253 -9.70 -1.48 -6.25
N HIS A 254 -10.61 -0.76 -6.90
CA HIS A 254 -11.22 -1.14 -8.15
C HIS A 254 -11.09 -0.02 -9.19
N TYR A 255 -10.14 -0.19 -10.09
CA TYR A 255 -10.01 0.63 -11.28
C TYR A 255 -10.87 0.02 -12.37
N ASN A 256 -11.84 0.78 -12.87
CA ASN A 256 -12.68 0.32 -13.95
C ASN A 256 -13.14 1.45 -14.86
N THR A 257 -12.61 1.51 -16.08
CA THR A 257 -13.04 2.46 -17.12
C THR A 257 -14.55 2.46 -17.43
N SER A 258 -15.28 1.38 -17.14
CA SER A 258 -16.74 1.37 -17.27
C SER A 258 -17.39 2.02 -16.05
N ASN A 259 -18.39 2.89 -16.29
CA ASN A 259 -19.14 3.62 -15.26
C ASN A 259 -20.13 2.72 -14.48
N VAL A 260 -19.70 1.51 -14.15
CA VAL A 260 -20.49 0.54 -13.39
C VAL A 260 -20.44 0.90 -11.91
N VAL A 261 -21.61 1.00 -11.31
CA VAL A 261 -21.76 1.30 -9.89
C VAL A 261 -21.67 -0.01 -9.10
N VAL A 262 -20.87 0.01 -8.03
CA VAL A 262 -20.73 -1.13 -7.11
C VAL A 262 -21.82 -1.05 -6.05
N ASN A 263 -22.58 -2.12 -5.85
CA ASN A 263 -23.41 -2.28 -4.66
C ASN A 263 -22.54 -2.85 -3.53
N MET A 264 -22.41 -2.14 -2.43
CA MET A 264 -21.57 -2.54 -1.29
C MET A 264 -22.36 -2.56 0.01
N ASP A 265 -22.42 -3.74 0.63
CA ASP A 265 -23.00 -4.00 1.94
C ASP A 265 -21.94 -4.66 2.84
N ILE A 266 -21.37 -3.85 3.73
CA ILE A 266 -20.37 -4.26 4.72
C ILE A 266 -20.74 -3.80 6.14
N CYS A 267 -22.00 -3.40 6.38
CA CYS A 267 -22.46 -2.83 7.65
C CYS A 267 -22.31 -3.78 8.86
N ALA A 268 -22.17 -5.09 8.59
CA ALA A 268 -21.89 -6.09 9.61
C ALA A 268 -20.44 -6.03 10.15
N CYS A 269 -19.52 -5.35 9.47
CA CYS A 269 -18.09 -5.28 9.80
C CYS A 269 -17.78 -4.22 10.87
N ARG A 270 -18.43 -4.30 12.04
CA ARG A 270 -18.39 -3.23 13.07
C ARG A 270 -17.03 -3.05 13.75
N MET A 271 -16.13 -4.04 13.68
CA MET A 271 -14.78 -3.99 14.23
C MET A 271 -13.74 -3.36 13.29
N LEU A 272 -14.19 -2.80 12.16
CA LEU A 272 -13.32 -2.23 11.14
C LEU A 272 -12.52 -1.06 11.71
N ARG A 273 -11.19 -1.16 11.63
CA ARG A 273 -10.23 -0.15 12.06
C ARG A 273 -9.57 0.54 10.89
N GLU A 274 -9.44 -0.14 9.77
CA GLU A 274 -8.85 0.40 8.54
C GLU A 274 -9.73 0.12 7.34
N PHE A 275 -10.11 1.19 6.64
CA PHE A 275 -10.89 1.10 5.42
C PHE A 275 -10.20 1.87 4.30
N HIS A 276 -9.80 1.17 3.25
CA HIS A 276 -9.32 1.76 2.00
C HIS A 276 -10.35 1.52 0.90
N LEU A 277 -10.91 2.59 0.37
CA LEU A 277 -11.87 2.58 -0.73
C LEU A 277 -11.34 3.43 -1.89
N GLU A 278 -10.98 2.78 -2.99
CA GLU A 278 -10.60 3.43 -4.24
C GLU A 278 -11.40 2.81 -5.37
N CYS A 279 -12.38 3.56 -5.89
CA CYS A 279 -13.23 3.12 -6.99
C CYS A 279 -13.78 4.32 -7.75
N ASN A 280 -14.09 4.13 -9.04
CA ASN A 280 -14.48 5.24 -9.91
C ASN A 280 -15.77 5.95 -9.49
N ILE A 281 -16.78 5.20 -9.03
CA ILE A 281 -18.05 5.74 -8.53
C ILE A 281 -18.26 5.25 -7.10
N PHE A 282 -18.77 6.12 -6.24
CA PHE A 282 -18.99 5.78 -4.83
C PHE A 282 -20.00 4.64 -4.70
N PRO A 283 -19.70 3.58 -3.93
CA PRO A 283 -20.58 2.42 -3.88
C PRO A 283 -21.96 2.74 -3.34
N VAL A 284 -22.99 2.18 -3.97
CA VAL A 284 -24.37 2.22 -3.49
C VAL A 284 -24.49 1.23 -2.33
N GLY A 285 -25.09 1.67 -1.21
CA GLY A 285 -25.21 0.87 0.02
C GLY A 285 -24.36 1.38 1.18
N LEU A 286 -23.40 2.28 0.90
CA LEU A 286 -22.73 3.08 1.92
C LEU A 286 -23.50 4.40 2.10
N ASP A 287 -23.83 4.77 3.35
CA ASP A 287 -24.52 6.04 3.62
C ASP A 287 -23.57 7.22 3.39
N HIS A 288 -23.95 8.15 2.52
CA HIS A 288 -23.18 9.37 2.27
C HIS A 288 -23.18 10.34 3.47
N GLU A 289 -24.26 10.36 4.25
CA GLU A 289 -24.44 11.33 5.34
C GLU A 289 -23.89 10.79 6.68
N ASN A 290 -23.96 9.47 6.89
CA ASN A 290 -23.49 8.81 8.11
C ASN A 290 -22.49 7.69 7.83
N PHE A 291 -21.61 7.86 6.85
CA PHE A 291 -20.66 6.82 6.40
C PHE A 291 -19.94 6.05 7.52
N ILE A 292 -19.59 6.73 8.62
CA ILE A 292 -18.82 6.12 9.72
C ILE A 292 -19.71 5.55 10.83
N SER A 293 -21.02 5.80 10.84
CA SER A 293 -21.90 5.25 11.88
C SER A 293 -21.89 3.72 11.89
N ASP A 294 -21.63 3.11 10.74
CA ASP A 294 -21.51 1.66 10.60
C ASP A 294 -20.18 1.11 11.13
N PHE A 295 -19.16 1.97 11.29
CA PHE A 295 -17.79 1.61 11.67
C PHE A 295 -17.31 2.41 12.89
N PRO A 296 -17.86 2.15 14.09
CA PRO A 296 -17.58 2.94 15.29
C PRO A 296 -16.12 2.88 15.79
N HIS A 297 -15.34 1.91 15.29
CA HIS A 297 -13.94 1.70 15.66
C HIS A 297 -12.95 2.11 14.56
N LEU A 298 -13.41 2.80 13.51
CA LEU A 298 -12.57 3.15 12.37
C LEU A 298 -11.49 4.16 12.77
N GLU A 299 -10.21 3.78 12.61
CA GLU A 299 -9.03 4.58 12.96
C GLU A 299 -8.35 5.15 11.71
N ASN A 300 -8.32 4.39 10.61
CA ASN A 300 -7.66 4.75 9.36
C ASN A 300 -8.67 4.69 8.21
N LEU A 301 -8.85 5.80 7.49
CA LEU A 301 -9.71 5.87 6.32
C LEU A 301 -8.92 6.41 5.12
N ILE A 302 -8.89 5.66 4.03
CA ILE A 302 -8.28 6.05 2.76
C ILE A 302 -9.40 6.06 1.72
N LEU A 303 -9.72 7.25 1.19
CA LEU A 303 -10.67 7.43 0.10
C LEU A 303 -9.93 7.91 -1.16
N GLY A 304 -9.82 7.02 -2.14
CA GLY A 304 -9.26 7.28 -3.44
C GLY A 304 -10.14 8.19 -4.32
N PRO A 305 -9.75 8.44 -5.58
CA PRO A 305 -10.52 9.25 -6.52
C PRO A 305 -11.86 8.57 -6.81
N CYS A 306 -12.95 9.17 -6.32
CA CYS A 306 -14.29 8.59 -6.40
C CYS A 306 -15.31 9.65 -6.79
N GLU A 307 -16.07 9.41 -7.86
CA GLU A 307 -17.19 10.27 -8.26
C GLU A 307 -18.37 10.03 -7.33
N THR A 308 -18.84 11.11 -6.70
CA THR A 308 -19.95 11.10 -5.74
C THR A 308 -20.97 12.12 -6.17
N SER A 309 -22.26 11.75 -6.20
CA SER A 309 -23.36 12.69 -6.47
C SER A 309 -23.70 13.55 -5.24
N LYS A 310 -23.39 13.05 -4.05
CA LYS A 310 -23.60 13.70 -2.74
C LYS A 310 -22.28 13.85 -2.00
N ARG A 311 -22.19 14.86 -1.14
CA ARG A 311 -21.02 15.04 -0.27
C ARG A 311 -20.99 13.92 0.76
N VAL A 312 -19.82 13.30 0.95
CA VAL A 312 -19.62 12.30 2.00
C VAL A 312 -19.26 13.02 3.29
N LYS A 313 -20.10 12.91 4.31
CA LYS A 313 -19.84 13.48 5.63
C LYS A 313 -19.12 12.44 6.50
N ILE A 314 -17.98 12.84 7.06
CA ILE A 314 -17.06 11.95 7.78
C ILE A 314 -16.94 12.44 9.22
N SER A 315 -17.91 12.14 10.07
CA SER A 315 -17.88 12.52 11.49
C SER A 315 -17.58 11.30 12.36
N SER A 316 -16.39 11.23 12.94
CA SER A 316 -15.97 10.14 13.83
C SER A 316 -15.14 10.64 14.99
N SER A 317 -15.27 9.99 16.14
CA SER A 317 -14.44 10.20 17.33
C SER A 317 -13.25 9.25 17.42
N SER A 318 -13.22 8.16 16.63
CA SER A 318 -12.14 7.16 16.62
C SER A 318 -11.11 7.40 15.51
N LEU A 319 -11.46 8.18 14.48
CA LEU A 319 -10.66 8.33 13.28
C LEU A 319 -9.38 9.14 13.54
N ARG A 320 -8.23 8.50 13.38
CA ARG A 320 -6.89 9.06 13.62
C ARG A 320 -6.23 9.53 12.33
N LYS A 321 -6.39 8.75 11.25
CA LYS A 321 -5.77 9.03 9.94
C LYS A 321 -6.85 9.07 8.86
N LEU A 322 -6.82 10.13 8.07
CA LEU A 322 -7.67 10.28 6.90
C LEU A 322 -6.83 10.67 5.69
N THR A 323 -6.90 9.85 4.65
CA THR A 323 -6.31 10.13 3.33
C THR A 323 -7.43 10.35 2.33
N LEU A 324 -7.45 11.50 1.66
CA LEU A 324 -8.43 11.85 0.63
C LEU A 324 -7.76 12.20 -0.68
N MET A 325 -8.28 11.69 -1.79
CA MET A 325 -7.76 12.07 -3.11
C MET A 325 -8.62 13.11 -3.86
N LYS A 326 -9.95 13.19 -3.65
CA LYS A 326 -10.82 14.17 -4.34
C LYS A 326 -12.08 14.64 -3.60
N SER A 327 -12.39 14.14 -2.40
CA SER A 327 -13.68 14.37 -1.71
C SER A 327 -13.63 15.44 -0.60
N VAL A 328 -14.79 16.02 -0.27
CA VAL A 328 -15.01 17.05 0.77
C VAL A 328 -15.26 16.39 2.13
N VAL A 329 -14.61 16.85 3.20
CA VAL A 329 -14.75 16.25 4.54
C VAL A 329 -15.00 17.27 5.63
N SER A 330 -15.88 16.91 6.56
CA SER A 330 -16.08 17.55 7.87
C SER A 330 -15.86 16.49 8.96
N ALA A 331 -14.65 16.46 9.53
CA ALA A 331 -14.20 15.49 10.54
C ALA A 331 -13.62 16.19 11.79
N PRO A 332 -14.37 16.25 12.91
CA PRO A 332 -14.01 17.07 14.08
C PRO A 332 -13.10 16.39 15.13
N ASN A 333 -12.57 15.17 14.91
CA ASN A 333 -11.56 14.56 15.80
C ASN A 333 -10.28 14.05 15.10
N LEU A 334 -9.96 14.58 13.92
CA LEU A 334 -8.87 14.09 13.08
C LEU A 334 -7.49 14.56 13.57
N CYS A 335 -6.57 13.63 13.86
CA CYS A 335 -5.19 13.93 14.29
C CYS A 335 -4.21 14.13 13.12
N TYR A 336 -4.43 13.43 12.01
CA TYR A 336 -3.61 13.43 10.80
C TYR A 336 -4.49 13.48 9.55
N PHE A 337 -4.21 14.45 8.67
CA PHE A 337 -4.93 14.64 7.41
C PHE A 337 -3.97 14.59 6.24
N HIS A 338 -4.18 13.67 5.31
CA HIS A 338 -3.45 13.62 4.05
C HIS A 338 -4.38 13.89 2.86
N TYR A 339 -4.05 14.89 2.05
CA TYR A 339 -4.76 15.20 0.82
C TYR A 339 -3.86 14.97 -0.39
N VAL A 340 -4.31 14.19 -1.37
CA VAL A 340 -3.60 14.00 -2.64
C VAL A 340 -4.46 14.45 -3.79
N GLY A 341 -4.23 15.62 -4.38
CA GLY A 341 -5.11 16.10 -5.44
C GLY A 341 -4.50 17.17 -6.33
N ARG A 342 -5.25 17.61 -7.34
CA ARG A 342 -4.77 18.65 -8.29
C ARG A 342 -4.90 20.06 -7.75
N THR A 343 -5.95 20.30 -6.98
CA THR A 343 -6.26 21.60 -6.37
C THR A 343 -6.72 21.40 -4.95
N PHE A 344 -6.28 22.22 -4.01
CA PHE A 344 -6.79 22.21 -2.66
C PHE A 344 -7.90 23.26 -2.53
N LYS A 345 -9.12 22.86 -2.11
CA LYS A 345 -10.20 23.79 -1.79
C LYS A 345 -10.24 23.99 -0.28
N SER A 346 -10.29 25.24 0.19
CA SER A 346 -10.36 25.58 1.61
C SER A 346 -11.56 24.95 2.34
N SER A 347 -12.66 24.70 1.62
CA SER A 347 -13.82 23.97 2.14
C SER A 347 -13.58 22.48 2.39
N LEU A 348 -12.42 21.93 2.00
CA LEU A 348 -11.98 20.56 2.29
C LEU A 348 -11.22 20.47 3.61
N ALA A 349 -10.81 21.62 4.16
CA ALA A 349 -10.21 21.66 5.47
C ALA A 349 -11.28 21.29 6.51
N PRO A 350 -11.00 20.38 7.45
CA PRO A 350 -11.96 20.04 8.49
C PRO A 350 -12.29 21.30 9.29
N SER A 351 -13.57 21.66 9.33
CA SER A 351 -14.03 22.82 10.08
C SER A 351 -14.50 22.42 11.48
N GLU A 352 -14.14 23.27 12.43
CA GLU A 352 -14.61 23.34 13.81
C GLU A 352 -13.89 22.39 14.78
N THR A 353 -13.07 23.03 15.63
CA THR A 353 -12.41 22.53 16.86
C THR A 353 -11.50 21.32 16.74
N LEU A 354 -10.25 21.50 16.27
CA LEU A 354 -9.23 20.44 16.35
C LEU A 354 -7.79 20.91 16.53
N GLN A 355 -7.07 20.19 17.40
CA GLN A 355 -5.61 20.13 17.54
C GLN A 355 -5.07 19.12 16.53
N PHE A 356 -4.70 19.56 15.32
CA PHE A 356 -4.02 18.71 14.35
C PHE A 356 -2.54 18.62 14.68
N ALA A 357 -2.00 17.39 14.77
CA ALA A 357 -0.56 17.21 14.86
C ALA A 357 0.10 17.47 13.49
N SER A 358 -0.49 16.98 12.41
CA SER A 358 0.07 17.21 11.06
C SER A 358 -0.95 17.13 9.91
N ILE A 359 -0.68 17.92 8.88
CA ILE A 359 -1.40 18.00 7.62
C ILE A 359 -0.43 17.82 6.46
N ASP A 360 -0.67 16.80 5.62
CA ASP A 360 0.13 16.50 4.45
C ASP A 360 -0.68 16.71 3.18
N ILE A 361 -0.26 17.60 2.31
CA ILE A 361 -0.91 17.95 1.05
C ILE A 361 0.04 17.58 -0.09
N SER A 362 -0.29 16.56 -0.88
CA SER A 362 0.41 16.23 -2.12
C SER A 362 -0.38 16.76 -3.32
N LEU A 363 0.26 17.63 -4.10
CA LEU A 363 -0.28 18.17 -5.34
C LEU A 363 0.30 17.43 -6.54
N VAL A 364 -0.56 16.66 -7.23
CA VAL A 364 -0.18 15.82 -8.38
C VAL A 364 -0.76 16.41 -9.68
N PRO A 365 0.04 16.65 -10.74
CA PRO A 365 -0.44 17.19 -12.00
C PRO A 365 -1.29 16.19 -12.79
N LEU A 366 -2.24 16.71 -13.58
CA LEU A 366 -2.58 16.08 -14.85
C LEU A 366 -1.74 16.79 -15.91
N ILE A 367 -1.06 16.03 -16.75
CA ILE A 367 -0.45 16.60 -17.95
C ILE A 367 -1.59 17.18 -18.82
N GLU A 368 -1.32 18.40 -19.31
CA GLU A 368 -2.04 19.21 -20.32
C GLU A 368 -2.73 20.49 -19.78
N LYS A 369 -1.90 21.53 -19.62
CA LYS A 369 -2.22 22.98 -19.66
C LYS A 369 -3.36 23.45 -18.75
N ILE A 370 -3.00 23.88 -17.53
CA ILE A 370 -3.83 24.85 -16.80
C ILE A 370 -3.71 26.19 -17.52
N ASN A 371 -4.64 26.49 -18.41
CA ASN A 371 -4.63 27.77 -19.10
C ASN A 371 -5.14 28.90 -18.17
N ARG A 372 -4.75 30.14 -18.49
CA ARG A 372 -5.17 31.36 -17.77
C ARG A 372 -6.69 31.47 -17.63
N ALA A 373 -7.47 30.91 -18.56
CA ALA A 373 -8.92 30.93 -18.54
C ALA A 373 -9.53 30.00 -17.47
N GLN A 374 -8.96 28.81 -17.23
CA GLN A 374 -9.34 27.91 -16.14
C GLN A 374 -9.01 28.52 -14.77
N PHE A 375 -7.86 29.20 -14.66
CA PHE A 375 -7.50 29.99 -13.47
C PHE A 375 -8.48 31.16 -13.24
N LEU A 376 -8.89 31.85 -14.31
CA LEU A 376 -9.88 32.93 -14.22
C LEU A 376 -11.32 32.42 -14.00
N GLN A 377 -11.64 31.18 -14.38
CA GLN A 377 -12.91 30.52 -14.04
C GLN A 377 -12.95 30.11 -12.57
N LEU A 378 -11.84 29.61 -12.02
CA LEU A 378 -11.66 29.43 -10.57
C LEU A 378 -11.83 30.76 -9.82
N ARG A 379 -11.41 31.88 -10.43
CA ARG A 379 -11.60 33.27 -9.96
C ARG A 379 -13.04 33.78 -10.03
N ARG A 380 -13.87 33.25 -10.93
CA ARG A 380 -15.23 33.73 -11.24
C ARG A 380 -16.34 32.95 -10.54
N HIS A 381 -16.12 31.70 -10.14
CA HIS A 381 -17.09 31.01 -9.29
C HIS A 381 -17.17 31.75 -7.94
N LYS A 382 -18.40 32.09 -7.51
CA LYS A 382 -18.75 32.83 -6.28
C LYS A 382 -18.29 32.17 -4.95
N LEU A 383 -17.28 31.30 -4.99
CA LEU A 383 -16.44 30.84 -3.88
C LEU A 383 -15.43 31.92 -3.43
N TRP A 384 -15.16 32.94 -4.26
CA TRP A 384 -14.24 34.05 -3.94
C TRP A 384 -14.95 35.27 -3.34
N SER A 385 -16.21 35.09 -2.94
CA SER A 385 -17.02 36.08 -2.22
C SER A 385 -17.25 35.68 -0.77
N ILE A 386 -16.28 35.02 -0.13
CA ILE A 386 -16.18 35.20 1.32
C ILE A 386 -15.72 36.65 1.46
N PRO A 387 -16.49 37.53 2.13
CA PRO A 387 -16.03 38.89 2.34
C PRO A 387 -14.61 38.81 2.89
N ILE A 388 -13.75 39.69 2.41
CA ILE A 388 -12.55 40.10 3.14
C ILE A 388 -13.07 40.40 4.55
N GLY A 389 -12.98 39.42 5.46
CA GLY A 389 -14.01 39.28 6.51
C GLY A 389 -14.24 37.87 7.02
N ARG A 390 -13.29 37.27 7.76
CA ARG A 390 -13.71 36.26 8.76
C ARG A 390 -14.29 37.03 9.94
N SER A 391 -15.43 36.59 10.46
CA SER A 391 -15.89 37.00 11.79
C SER A 391 -14.84 36.59 12.84
N PRO A 392 -14.42 37.47 13.76
CA PRO A 392 -13.35 37.22 14.75
C PRO A 392 -13.56 36.03 15.70
N THR A 393 -14.70 35.35 15.62
CA THR A 393 -15.19 34.39 16.61
C THR A 393 -14.88 32.91 16.29
N GLN A 394 -14.25 32.60 15.15
CA GLN A 394 -13.93 31.21 14.78
C GLN A 394 -12.53 30.80 15.29
N VAL A 395 -12.48 29.78 16.14
CA VAL A 395 -11.23 29.20 16.67
C VAL A 395 -10.37 28.67 15.51
N LYS A 396 -9.11 29.13 15.41
CA LYS A 396 -8.16 28.63 14.41
C LYS A 396 -7.71 27.21 14.77
N PRO A 397 -7.67 26.25 13.83
CA PRO A 397 -7.09 24.95 14.09
C PRO A 397 -5.58 25.08 14.35
N HIS A 398 -5.06 24.46 15.41
CA HIS A 398 -3.62 24.38 15.65
C HIS A 398 -3.06 23.25 14.78
N ILE A 399 -2.11 23.55 13.91
CA ILE A 399 -1.46 22.60 13.00
C ILE A 399 0.05 22.65 13.25
N GLU A 400 0.65 21.56 13.74
CA GLU A 400 2.10 21.58 14.03
C GLU A 400 2.91 21.53 12.74
N HIS A 401 2.61 20.58 11.86
CA HIS A 401 3.36 20.37 10.63
C HIS A 401 2.46 20.40 9.40
N LEU A 402 2.77 21.26 8.44
CA LEU A 402 2.14 21.32 7.12
C LEU A 402 3.15 20.86 6.06
N ASN A 403 2.97 19.70 5.44
CA ASN A 403 3.84 19.26 4.35
C ASN A 403 3.13 19.46 3.00
N LEU A 404 3.79 20.12 2.05
CA LEU A 404 3.32 20.33 0.69
C LEU A 404 4.27 19.62 -0.27
N ASP A 405 3.85 18.51 -0.84
CA ASP A 405 4.61 17.75 -1.84
C ASP A 405 4.08 18.09 -3.24
N ILE A 406 4.89 18.77 -4.04
CA ILE A 406 4.55 19.26 -5.37
C ILE A 406 5.22 18.36 -6.39
N ARG A 407 4.44 17.60 -7.15
CA ARG A 407 4.99 16.66 -8.14
C ARG A 407 4.81 17.13 -9.58
N LEU A 408 5.13 18.39 -9.89
CA LEU A 408 4.92 19.01 -11.21
C LEU A 408 6.08 18.73 -12.18
N GLN A 409 5.81 18.14 -13.35
CA GLN A 409 6.86 17.74 -14.29
C GLN A 409 7.44 18.89 -15.14
N VAL A 410 6.71 19.99 -15.36
CA VAL A 410 7.18 21.11 -16.21
C VAL A 410 6.92 22.45 -15.52
N PRO A 411 7.95 23.31 -15.32
CA PRO A 411 7.79 24.67 -14.83
C PRO A 411 6.98 25.53 -15.82
N GLU A 412 5.80 25.97 -15.42
CA GLU A 412 5.04 27.01 -16.12
C GLU A 412 4.81 28.19 -15.14
N GLU A 413 4.79 29.43 -15.64
CA GLU A 413 4.49 30.62 -14.82
C GLU A 413 3.12 30.52 -14.11
N SER A 414 2.18 29.84 -14.76
CA SER A 414 0.84 29.52 -14.23
C SER A 414 0.92 28.69 -12.94
N HIS A 415 1.89 27.78 -12.83
CA HIS A 415 2.12 26.96 -11.65
C HIS A 415 2.62 27.79 -10.47
N GLY A 416 3.55 28.73 -10.70
CA GLY A 416 4.06 29.59 -9.64
C GLY A 416 2.96 30.45 -8.98
N CYS A 417 2.06 31.02 -9.79
CA CYS A 417 0.92 31.78 -9.27
C CYS A 417 -0.05 30.91 -8.46
N PHE A 418 -0.34 29.70 -8.94
CA PHE A 418 -1.20 28.74 -8.26
C PHE A 418 -0.60 28.27 -6.92
N MET A 419 0.70 27.99 -6.91
CA MET A 419 1.43 27.56 -5.71
C MET A 419 1.49 28.67 -4.66
N LYS A 420 1.80 29.91 -5.07
CA LYS A 420 1.79 31.08 -4.18
C LYS A 420 0.42 31.26 -3.53
N TYR A 421 -0.64 31.22 -4.33
CA TYR A 421 -2.01 31.30 -3.84
C TYR A 421 -2.34 30.16 -2.86
N THR A 422 -1.92 28.94 -3.15
CA THR A 422 -2.17 27.78 -2.28
C THR A 422 -1.49 27.97 -0.93
N ILE A 423 -0.22 28.38 -0.91
CA ILE A 423 0.54 28.65 0.32
C ILE A 423 -0.09 29.81 1.10
N ASP A 424 -0.43 30.93 0.44
CA ASP A 424 -1.05 32.08 1.09
C ASP A 424 -2.37 31.72 1.79
N ASN A 425 -3.21 30.91 1.15
CA ASN A 425 -4.46 30.45 1.75
C ASN A 425 -4.21 29.48 2.91
N LEU A 426 -3.28 28.54 2.77
CA LEU A 426 -2.98 27.60 3.84
C LEU A 426 -2.48 28.35 5.08
N LEU A 427 -1.50 29.24 4.94
CA LEU A 427 -0.98 30.05 6.05
C LEU A 427 -2.06 30.88 6.72
N TRP A 428 -2.96 31.49 5.94
CA TRP A 428 -4.09 32.23 6.48
C TRP A 428 -5.03 31.38 7.33
N MET A 429 -5.25 30.13 6.90
CA MET A 429 -6.22 29.26 7.55
C MET A 429 -5.68 28.57 8.80
N SER A 430 -4.39 28.25 8.83
CA SER A 430 -3.83 27.31 9.80
C SER A 430 -2.74 27.86 10.72
N HIS A 431 -2.01 28.90 10.34
CA HIS A 431 -0.86 29.41 11.12
C HIS A 431 0.06 28.25 11.62
N PRO A 432 0.62 27.41 10.74
CA PRO A 432 1.29 26.19 11.18
C PRO A 432 2.62 26.47 11.88
N ASN A 433 3.11 25.56 12.74
CA ASN A 433 4.45 25.71 13.34
C ASN A 433 5.55 25.46 12.30
N SER A 434 5.33 24.54 11.37
CA SER A 434 6.23 24.36 10.23
C SER A 434 5.50 24.11 8.91
N LEU A 435 6.12 24.54 7.81
CA LEU A 435 5.76 24.21 6.43
C LEU A 435 6.94 23.52 5.74
N THR A 436 6.77 22.29 5.28
CA THR A 436 7.77 21.62 4.43
C THR A 436 7.29 21.67 2.98
N LEU A 437 8.13 22.14 2.07
CA LEU A 437 7.87 22.13 0.63
C LEU A 437 8.80 21.10 -0.01
N ALA A 438 8.26 20.01 -0.54
CA ALA A 438 8.99 19.08 -1.40
C ALA A 438 8.65 19.41 -2.86
N MET A 439 9.66 19.62 -3.70
CA MET A 439 9.45 19.99 -5.11
C MET A 439 10.63 19.56 -5.99
N PRO A 440 10.43 19.31 -7.31
CA PRO A 440 11.52 19.04 -8.23
C PRO A 440 12.57 20.15 -8.21
N ALA A 441 13.84 19.80 -8.40
CA ALA A 441 14.94 20.77 -8.41
C ALA A 441 14.73 21.95 -9.38
N SER A 442 13.99 21.74 -10.47
CA SER A 442 13.61 22.78 -11.45
C SER A 442 12.75 23.91 -10.86
N TYR A 443 12.11 23.70 -9.71
CA TYR A 443 11.31 24.69 -9.00
C TYR A 443 12.06 25.40 -7.86
N ALA A 444 13.36 25.14 -7.68
CA ALA A 444 14.14 25.75 -6.59
C ALA A 444 14.09 27.30 -6.60
N ALA A 445 14.16 27.93 -7.79
CA ALA A 445 14.04 29.39 -7.93
C ALA A 445 12.69 29.93 -7.42
N PHE A 446 11.62 29.15 -7.58
CA PHE A 446 10.31 29.49 -7.05
C PHE A 446 10.28 29.39 -5.51
N ALA A 447 10.90 28.36 -4.93
CA ALA A 447 11.06 28.26 -3.47
C ALA A 447 11.81 29.47 -2.89
N PHE A 448 12.92 29.88 -3.53
CA PHE A 448 13.65 31.09 -3.13
C PHE A 448 12.81 32.36 -3.31
N GLY A 449 11.97 32.44 -4.35
CA GLY A 449 11.00 33.52 -4.52
C GLY A 449 9.99 33.63 -3.37
N ILE A 450 9.51 32.49 -2.86
CA ILE A 450 8.66 32.43 -1.66
C ILE A 450 9.43 32.90 -0.42
N CYS A 451 10.69 32.48 -0.24
CA CYS A 451 11.54 32.98 0.86
C CYS A 451 11.66 34.51 0.83
N ASN A 452 11.87 35.10 -0.35
CA ASN A 452 11.93 36.55 -0.52
C ASN A 452 10.60 37.23 -0.18
N GLU A 453 9.45 36.64 -0.54
CA GLU A 453 8.13 37.15 -0.15
C GLU A 453 7.90 37.11 1.36
N PHE A 454 8.33 36.05 2.05
CA PHE A 454 8.30 36.00 3.52
C PHE A 454 9.18 37.08 4.15
N LEU A 455 10.37 37.33 3.58
CA LEU A 455 11.27 38.41 4.01
C LEU A 455 10.66 39.81 3.79
N ILE A 456 10.00 40.04 2.64
CA ILE A 456 9.31 41.31 2.33
C ILE A 456 8.12 41.52 3.28
N SER A 457 7.39 40.44 3.60
CA SER A 457 6.26 40.46 4.53
C SER A 457 6.63 40.96 5.94
N ARG A 458 7.89 40.78 6.36
CA ARG A 458 8.43 41.31 7.63
C ARG A 458 8.72 42.82 7.58
N ARG A 459 8.96 43.36 6.38
CA ARG A 459 9.38 44.76 6.19
C ARG A 459 8.21 45.70 5.91
N GLU A 460 7.12 45.19 5.33
CA GLU A 460 5.96 46.01 4.94
C GLU A 460 4.73 45.71 5.82
N GLY A 461 4.50 46.54 6.84
CA GLY A 461 3.30 46.48 7.70
C GLY A 461 2.00 46.94 7.04
N ASN A 462 2.00 47.21 5.73
CA ASN A 462 0.91 47.86 5.00
C ASN A 462 0.21 46.96 3.97
N CYS A 463 0.35 45.61 4.03
CA CYS A 463 -0.30 44.68 3.08
C CYS A 463 -1.83 44.86 3.00
N CYS A 464 -2.45 45.40 4.07
CA CYS A 464 -3.90 45.52 4.25
C CYS A 464 -4.30 46.92 4.71
N ALA A 465 -3.82 47.97 4.03
CA ALA A 465 -4.15 49.36 4.36
C ALA A 465 -5.67 49.54 4.61
N ASN A 466 -6.03 49.90 5.85
CA ASN A 466 -7.38 50.27 6.30
C ASN A 466 -8.51 49.23 6.13
N THR A 467 -8.21 47.93 6.01
CA THR A 467 -9.25 46.89 6.11
C THR A 467 -9.32 46.33 7.54
N GLN A 468 -10.54 46.03 8.02
CA GLN A 468 -10.72 45.31 9.30
C GLN A 468 -10.14 43.87 9.25
N ASN A 469 -9.76 43.38 8.07
CA ASN A 469 -9.30 42.01 7.85
C ASN A 469 -7.82 41.98 7.51
N LYS A 470 -7.03 41.80 8.57
CA LYS A 470 -5.56 41.75 8.54
C LYS A 470 -5.05 40.47 7.90
N CYS A 471 -3.95 40.57 7.13
CA CYS A 471 -3.32 39.41 6.48
C CYS A 471 -2.53 38.48 7.38
N TRP A 472 -2.30 37.21 6.96
CA TRP A 472 -1.45 36.27 7.73
C TRP A 472 -0.08 36.88 8.06
N ARG A 473 0.44 37.76 7.18
CA ARG A 473 1.68 38.51 7.37
C ARG A 473 1.65 39.41 8.61
N HIS A 474 0.49 39.93 9.01
CA HIS A 474 0.35 40.75 10.22
C HIS A 474 0.46 39.94 11.52
N PHE A 475 0.32 38.61 11.44
CA PHE A 475 0.42 37.72 12.58
C PHE A 475 1.74 36.94 12.57
N LEU A 476 2.57 37.07 11.53
CA LEU A 476 3.87 36.40 11.46
C LEU A 476 4.90 37.23 12.23
N LYS A 477 5.45 36.67 13.31
CA LYS A 477 6.50 37.31 14.12
C LYS A 477 7.89 37.04 13.55
N ASP A 478 8.16 35.77 13.27
CA ASP A 478 9.46 35.34 12.75
C ASP A 478 9.35 34.01 11.98
N PHE A 479 10.37 33.67 11.22
CA PHE A 479 10.49 32.35 10.59
C PHE A 479 11.94 31.93 10.39
N MET A 480 12.20 30.64 10.43
CA MET A 480 13.49 30.03 10.08
C MET A 480 13.32 29.17 8.83
N VAL A 481 14.36 29.12 7.99
CA VAL A 481 14.40 28.26 6.80
C VAL A 481 15.56 27.29 6.94
N SER A 482 15.31 26.02 6.70
CA SER A 482 16.34 25.00 6.52
C SER A 482 16.11 24.28 5.20
N GLU A 483 17.10 24.32 4.31
CA GLU A 483 17.18 23.41 3.16
C GLU A 483 17.68 22.06 3.69
N ALA A 484 16.95 20.99 3.40
CA ALA A 484 17.42 19.64 3.71
C ALA A 484 18.10 19.08 2.45
N ASP A 485 19.39 18.74 2.56
CA ASP A 485 20.10 18.01 1.50
C ASP A 485 19.43 16.65 1.29
N THR A 486 19.11 16.36 0.04
CA THR A 486 18.51 15.10 -0.37
C THR A 486 19.59 14.05 -0.63
N ASP A 487 19.28 12.82 -0.20
CA ASP A 487 19.98 11.59 -0.60
C ASP A 487 20.12 11.59 -2.14
N ASP A 488 21.31 11.25 -2.66
CA ASP A 488 21.75 11.40 -4.07
C ASP A 488 20.89 10.64 -5.11
N LYS A 489 19.76 10.07 -4.69
CA LYS A 489 18.82 9.26 -5.46
C LYS A 489 17.44 9.90 -5.69
N GLU A 490 17.07 11.01 -5.05
CA GLU A 490 15.79 11.72 -5.30
C GLU A 490 15.99 13.05 -6.06
N GLU A 491 15.30 13.26 -7.19
CA GLU A 491 15.29 14.49 -8.01
C GLU A 491 14.52 15.69 -7.37
N ALA A 492 14.08 15.57 -6.11
CA ALA A 492 13.22 16.54 -5.43
C ALA A 492 13.93 17.23 -4.26
N LYS A 493 13.99 18.56 -4.23
CA LYS A 493 14.49 19.37 -3.11
C LYS A 493 13.42 19.59 -2.04
N LYS A 494 13.83 19.59 -0.77
CA LYS A 494 12.96 19.85 0.38
C LYS A 494 13.36 21.14 1.11
N PHE A 495 12.43 22.08 1.22
CA PHE A 495 12.58 23.33 1.96
C PHE A 495 11.67 23.32 3.18
N SER A 496 12.23 23.44 4.38
CA SER A 496 11.44 23.49 5.62
C SER A 496 11.44 24.91 6.18
N PHE A 497 10.26 25.42 6.48
CA PHE A 497 10.01 26.71 7.10
C PHE A 497 9.45 26.46 8.49
N VAL A 498 10.01 27.08 9.52
CA VAL A 498 9.49 27.03 10.90
C VAL A 498 9.02 28.42 11.27
N PHE A 499 7.75 28.59 11.59
CA PHE A 499 7.14 29.89 11.86
C PHE A 499 6.97 30.15 13.35
N THR A 500 7.09 31.42 13.73
CA THR A 500 6.67 31.94 15.02
C THR A 500 5.56 32.97 14.79
N TRP A 501 4.40 32.74 15.37
CA TRP A 501 3.24 33.63 15.22
C TRP A 501 3.07 34.55 16.43
N GLN A 502 2.57 35.76 16.22
CA GLN A 502 2.10 36.69 17.24
C GLN A 502 0.57 36.75 17.13
N LEU A 503 -0.08 35.81 17.82
CA LEU A 503 -1.54 35.62 17.80
C LEU A 503 -2.26 36.46 18.85
#